data_AF-A0A926P5V8-F1
#
_entry.id   AF-A0A926P5V8-F1
#
_cell.length_a   1.000
_cell.length_b   1.000
_cell.length_c   1.000
_cell.angle_alpha   90.00
_cell.angle_beta   90.00
_cell.angle_gamma   90.00
#
_symmetry.space_group_name_H-M   'P 1'
#
loop_
_entity.id
_entity.type
_entity.pdbx_description
1 polymer ?
#
loop_
_entity_poly.entity_id
_entity_poly.type
_entity_poly.pdbx_seq_one_letter_code
_entity_poly.pdbx_strand_id
1 'polypeptide(L)'
;MPVSRRPKARTEEEFINQANDDVLVEPKVISELESPRNQLEDESDIQPLKLRVPRELVRDIDNLLSQRKPKISRHNWILEALYEKLERDSG
;
A
#
# COMPACT_ATOMS: atom_id res chain seq x y z
N MET A 1 -2.79 38.56 -50.17
CA MET A 1 -2.16 38.61 -48.83
C MET A 1 -3.28 38.60 -47.79
N PRO A 2 -3.41 37.57 -46.94
CA PRO A 2 -4.43 37.52 -45.89
C PRO A 2 -4.01 38.37 -44.68
N VAL A 3 -4.90 39.22 -44.17
CA VAL A 3 -4.74 39.89 -42.87
C VAL A 3 -5.63 39.17 -41.86
N SER A 4 -4.98 38.77 -40.77
CA SER A 4 -5.48 37.87 -39.73
C SER A 4 -6.53 38.52 -38.81
N ARG A 5 -7.44 37.68 -38.29
CA ARG A 5 -8.59 38.04 -37.44
C ARG A 5 -8.16 38.36 -36.00
N ARG A 6 -8.99 39.13 -35.27
CA ARG A 6 -9.11 39.00 -33.81
C ARG A 6 -10.58 39.03 -33.37
N PRO A 7 -11.21 37.88 -33.06
CA PRO A 7 -12.42 37.85 -32.25
C PRO A 7 -12.09 37.76 -30.75
N LYS A 8 -12.97 38.37 -29.95
CA LYS A 8 -12.91 38.58 -28.50
C LYS A 8 -13.01 37.26 -27.71
N ALA A 9 -12.43 37.27 -26.51
CA ALA A 9 -12.33 36.17 -25.54
C ALA A 9 -13.64 35.45 -25.20
N ARG A 10 -13.54 34.14 -24.92
CA ARG A 10 -14.48 33.33 -24.12
C ARG A 10 -13.71 32.34 -23.26
N THR A 11 -13.99 32.37 -21.97
CA THR A 11 -13.43 31.54 -20.89
C THR A 11 -14.01 30.12 -20.96
N GLU A 12 -13.22 29.13 -20.54
CA GLU A 12 -13.38 27.69 -20.83
C GLU A 12 -14.50 26.95 -20.05
N GLU A 13 -15.23 27.63 -19.16
CA GLU A 13 -16.10 26.94 -18.19
C GLU A 13 -17.57 26.77 -18.65
N GLU A 14 -17.98 27.43 -19.74
CA GLU A 14 -19.35 27.33 -20.28
C GLU A 14 -19.55 26.17 -21.28
N PHE A 15 -18.53 25.34 -21.54
CA PHE A 15 -18.59 24.31 -22.59
C PHE A 15 -18.92 22.88 -22.13
N ILE A 16 -18.97 22.58 -20.82
CA ILE A 16 -19.06 21.16 -20.39
C ILE A 16 -20.47 20.73 -19.95
N ASN A 17 -21.39 21.65 -19.65
CA ASN A 17 -22.66 21.29 -18.99
C ASN A 17 -23.93 21.51 -19.84
N GLN A 18 -23.91 21.21 -21.14
CA GLN A 18 -25.13 21.34 -21.96
C GLN A 18 -25.15 20.47 -23.22
N ALA A 19 -25.05 19.14 -23.09
CA ALA A 19 -25.62 18.22 -24.09
C ALA A 19 -25.58 16.77 -23.61
N ASN A 20 -26.71 16.07 -23.77
CA ASN A 20 -26.94 14.63 -23.64
C ASN A 20 -27.48 14.16 -22.28
N ASP A 21 -28.72 14.59 -22.00
CA ASP A 21 -29.73 13.70 -21.44
C ASP A 21 -30.01 12.53 -22.41
N ASP A 22 -30.41 11.39 -21.85
CA ASP A 22 -30.90 10.14 -22.47
C ASP A 22 -29.89 9.11 -23.00
N VAL A 23 -29.21 8.41 -22.08
CA VAL A 23 -28.93 6.95 -22.24
C VAL A 23 -29.07 6.24 -20.90
N LEU A 24 -30.11 5.40 -20.77
CA LEU A 24 -30.28 4.42 -19.70
C LEU A 24 -29.20 3.33 -19.84
N VAL A 25 -28.18 3.36 -18.98
CA VAL A 25 -27.28 2.23 -18.73
C VAL A 25 -27.16 2.10 -17.22
N GLU A 26 -27.58 0.96 -16.67
CA GLU A 26 -27.17 0.53 -15.33
C GLU A 26 -25.77 -0.10 -15.43
N PRO A 27 -24.74 0.43 -14.76
CA PRO A 27 -23.54 -0.34 -14.51
C PRO A 27 -23.51 -0.83 -13.06
N LYS A 28 -23.98 -2.07 -12.90
CA LYS A 28 -23.18 -3.19 -12.37
C LYS A 28 -22.22 -2.85 -11.22
N VAL A 29 -22.61 -3.28 -10.01
CA VAL A 29 -21.75 -3.71 -8.88
C VAL A 29 -20.28 -3.25 -8.90
N ILE A 30 -19.94 -2.39 -7.95
CA ILE A 30 -18.55 -2.06 -7.59
C ILE A 30 -17.92 -3.32 -6.96
N SER A 31 -17.45 -4.21 -7.83
CA SER A 31 -16.45 -5.23 -7.51
C SER A 31 -15.07 -4.60 -7.72
N GLU A 32 -14.10 -5.07 -6.95
CA GLU A 32 -12.65 -4.88 -7.16
C GLU A 32 -12.01 -3.57 -6.67
N LEU A 33 -11.91 -3.44 -5.34
CA LEU A 33 -10.70 -2.88 -4.73
C LEU A 33 -9.65 -4.01 -4.64
N GLU A 34 -9.10 -4.42 -5.78
CA GLU A 34 -7.94 -5.31 -5.79
C GLU A 34 -6.70 -4.50 -5.38
N SER A 35 -6.26 -4.70 -4.14
CA SER A 35 -4.89 -4.37 -3.76
C SER A 35 -3.94 -5.15 -4.67
N PRO A 36 -2.80 -4.57 -5.11
CA PRO A 36 -1.87 -5.27 -5.98
C PRO A 36 -1.33 -6.50 -5.24
N ARG A 37 -1.87 -7.66 -5.61
CA ARG A 37 -1.48 -8.98 -5.13
C ARG A 37 -0.14 -9.28 -5.79
N ASN A 38 0.91 -8.76 -5.18
CA ASN A 38 2.27 -8.94 -5.65
C ASN A 38 2.67 -10.39 -5.38
N GLN A 39 2.58 -11.21 -6.42
CA GLN A 39 3.36 -12.40 -6.71
C GLN A 39 3.41 -13.47 -5.60
N LEU A 40 2.59 -14.50 -5.81
CA LEU A 40 2.61 -15.80 -5.15
C LEU A 40 3.91 -16.55 -5.52
N GLU A 41 4.99 -16.27 -4.81
CA GLU A 41 6.04 -17.26 -4.60
C GLU A 41 5.66 -18.02 -3.31
N ASP A 42 5.20 -19.26 -3.48
CA ASP A 42 4.93 -20.29 -2.47
C ASP A 42 4.63 -19.78 -1.04
N GLU A 43 3.51 -19.07 -0.85
CA GLU A 43 2.94 -18.81 0.50
C GLU A 43 2.67 -20.12 1.27
N SER A 44 2.73 -21.29 0.62
CA SER A 44 2.61 -22.61 1.24
C SER A 44 3.66 -22.89 2.32
N ASP A 45 4.82 -22.23 2.28
CA ASP A 45 5.90 -22.45 3.26
C ASP A 45 5.91 -21.44 4.42
N ILE A 46 4.99 -20.47 4.43
CA ILE A 46 4.92 -19.44 5.48
C ILE A 46 3.80 -19.78 6.47
N GLN A 47 4.17 -20.22 7.67
CA GLN A 47 3.22 -20.48 8.75
C GLN A 47 3.08 -19.25 9.68
N PRO A 48 1.91 -18.60 9.76
CA PRO A 48 1.68 -17.52 10.71
C PRO A 48 1.66 -18.04 12.15
N LEU A 49 2.34 -17.34 13.05
CA LEU A 49 2.46 -17.68 14.47
C LEU A 49 1.82 -16.59 15.34
N LYS A 50 0.86 -16.99 16.19
CA LYS A 50 0.27 -16.11 17.21
C LYS A 50 1.03 -16.25 18.53
N LEU A 51 1.63 -15.17 19.00
CA LEU A 51 2.41 -15.16 20.23
C LEU A 51 1.70 -14.37 21.34
N ARG A 52 1.68 -14.92 22.56
CA ARG A 52 1.32 -14.18 23.78
C ARG A 52 2.61 -13.79 24.48
N VAL A 53 2.91 -12.50 24.49
CA VAL A 53 4.12 -11.95 25.10
C VAL A 53 3.77 -10.89 26.13
N PRO A 54 4.59 -10.71 27.19
CA PRO A 54 4.44 -9.58 28.10
C PRO A 54 4.48 -8.25 27.36
N ARG A 55 3.65 -7.29 27.79
CA ARG A 55 3.59 -5.96 27.16
C ARG A 55 4.90 -5.19 27.31
N GLU A 56 5.61 -5.39 28.41
CA GLU A 56 6.89 -4.75 28.70
C GLU A 56 7.94 -5.17 27.67
N LEU A 57 8.01 -6.47 27.36
CA LEU A 57 8.92 -7.01 26.35
C LEU A 57 8.69 -6.38 24.95
N VAL A 58 7.44 -6.15 24.57
CA VAL A 58 7.13 -5.47 23.29
C VAL A 58 7.64 -4.02 23.30
N ARG A 59 7.48 -3.31 24.43
CA ARG A 59 7.98 -1.93 24.57
C ARG A 59 9.50 -1.88 24.48
N ASP A 60 10.19 -2.84 25.09
CA ASP A 60 11.64 -2.90 25.04
C ASP A 60 12.15 -3.13 23.61
N ILE A 61 11.50 -4.02 22.86
CA ILE A 61 11.79 -4.25 21.44
C ILE A 61 11.58 -2.95 20.64
N ASP A 62 10.49 -2.23 20.87
CA ASP A 62 10.19 -0.98 20.18
C ASP A 62 11.24 0.10 20.43
N ASN A 63 11.67 0.23 21.68
CA ASN A 63 12.70 1.19 22.06
C ASN A 63 14.02 0.87 21.36
N LEU A 64 14.43 -0.42 21.32
CA LEU A 64 15.63 -0.86 20.62
C LEU A 64 15.54 -0.60 19.10
N LEU A 65 14.41 -0.93 18.47
CA LEU A 65 14.21 -0.72 17.04
C LEU A 65 14.19 0.77 16.66
N SER A 66 13.67 1.63 17.53
CA SER A 66 13.62 3.07 17.28
C SER A 66 15.01 3.72 17.17
N GLN A 67 16.00 3.15 17.84
CA GLN A 67 17.39 3.63 17.89
C GLN A 67 18.24 3.07 16.74
N ARG A 68 17.86 1.92 16.16
CA ARG A 68 18.60 1.25 15.08
C ARG A 68 18.40 1.98 13.74
N LYS A 69 19.48 2.11 12.97
CA LYS A 69 19.44 2.55 11.57
C LYS A 69 20.16 1.51 10.70
N PRO A 70 19.54 0.98 9.64
CA PRO A 70 18.19 1.28 9.12
C PRO A 70 17.06 0.78 10.03
N LYS A 71 15.85 1.31 9.83
CA LYS A 71 14.65 0.85 10.55
C LYS A 71 14.26 -0.54 10.04
N ILE A 72 14.12 -1.49 10.95
CA ILE A 72 13.72 -2.88 10.66
C ILE A 72 12.34 -3.13 11.30
N SER A 73 11.52 -3.97 10.67
CA SER A 73 10.22 -4.35 11.23
C SER A 73 10.38 -5.28 12.43
N ARG A 74 9.44 -5.23 13.39
CA ARG A 74 9.42 -6.16 14.54
C ARG A 74 9.48 -7.61 14.09
N HIS A 75 8.74 -7.96 13.04
CA HIS A 75 8.70 -9.31 12.49
C HIS A 75 10.10 -9.78 12.09
N ASN A 76 10.80 -8.98 11.28
CA ASN A 76 12.12 -9.33 10.79
C ASN A 76 13.12 -9.41 11.96
N TRP A 77 13.10 -8.46 12.90
CA TRP A 77 13.95 -8.49 14.08
C TRP A 77 13.73 -9.73 14.95
N ILE A 78 12.48 -10.16 15.14
CA ILE A 78 12.16 -11.39 15.89
C ILE A 78 12.68 -12.61 15.15
N LEU A 79 12.57 -12.66 13.81
CA LEU A 79 13.13 -13.75 13.02
C LEU A 79 14.66 -13.81 13.11
N GLU A 80 15.35 -12.67 12.98
CA GLU A 80 16.81 -12.58 13.16
C GLU A 80 17.23 -13.20 14.51
N ALA A 81 16.56 -12.79 15.59
CA ALA A 81 16.84 -13.29 16.94
C ALA A 81 16.56 -14.80 17.09
N LEU A 82 15.52 -15.32 16.43
CA LEU A 82 15.21 -16.75 16.43
C LEU A 82 16.27 -17.57 15.68
N TYR A 83 16.70 -17.12 14.49
CA TYR A 83 17.77 -17.78 13.74
C TYR A 83 19.08 -17.78 14.50
N GLU A 84 19.48 -16.64 15.07
CA GLU A 84 20.68 -16.52 15.90
C GLU A 84 20.64 -17.47 17.09
N LYS A 85 19.47 -17.61 17.73
CA LYS A 85 19.30 -18.54 18.85
C LYS A 85 19.40 -20.01 18.42
N LEU A 86 18.80 -20.37 17.28
CA LEU A 86 18.87 -21.73 16.73
C LEU A 86 20.28 -22.11 16.30
N GLU A 87 21.00 -21.19 15.65
CA GLU A 87 22.39 -21.40 15.23
C GLU A 87 23.29 -21.65 16.45
N ARG A 88 23.14 -20.85 17.52
CA ARG A 88 23.89 -21.01 18.77
C ARG A 88 23.65 -22.34 19.49
N ASP A 89 22.43 -22.88 19.41
CA ASP A 89 22.07 -24.10 20.12
C ASP A 89 22.30 -25.37 19.28
N SER A 90 22.40 -25.24 17.95
CA SER A 90 22.57 -26.37 17.01
C SER A 90 24.00 -26.58 16.51
N GLY A 91 24.89 -25.60 16.70
CA GLY A 91 26.32 -25.68 16.38
C GLY A 91 27.17 -26.04 17.60
#